data_AF-A0A401GTL4-F1
#
_entry.id   AF-A0A401GTL4-F1
#
_cell.length_a   1.000
_cell.length_b   1.000
_cell.length_c   1.000
_cell.angle_alpha   90.00
_cell.angle_beta   90.00
_cell.angle_gamma   90.00
#
_symmetry.space_group_name_H-M   'P 1'
#
loop_
_entity.id
_entity.type
_entity.pdbx_description
1 polymer ?
#
loop_
_entity_poly.entity_id
_entity_poly.type
_entity_poly.pdbx_seq_one_letter_code
_entity_poly.pdbx_strand_id
1 'polypeptide(L)'
;MPSSATAFYSDDESDYEDDDSLVENEDTRGYDSPGEGQENSAGSDDRQRTASSTPHQECTRKLKVNLKASGDIAECVVRVLEFMDSEDINLPLFLWALSWNPAIPELISNGKARYARTSLMVSEELPMILRHWYRPPRTHGTGVRIKAGGAVFQEFALEIVNERVQSDMRTEASDALASGRAV
;
A
#
# COMPACT_ATOMS: atom_id res chain seq x y z
N MET A 1 -27.35 48.59 -3.23
CA MET A 1 -28.17 48.61 -4.46
C MET A 1 -27.48 49.52 -5.46
N PRO A 2 -27.26 49.16 -6.73
CA PRO A 2 -27.70 47.96 -7.50
C PRO A 2 -26.65 46.82 -7.41
N SER A 3 -26.95 45.52 -7.54
CA SER A 3 -27.71 44.71 -8.51
C SER A 3 -26.97 44.50 -9.85
N SER A 4 -26.33 43.33 -10.02
CA SER A 4 -26.69 42.37 -11.08
C SER A 4 -25.87 41.09 -10.98
N ALA A 5 -26.54 39.98 -11.23
CA ALA A 5 -26.08 38.59 -11.16
C ALA A 5 -25.34 38.16 -12.43
N THR A 6 -24.48 37.14 -12.30
CA THR A 6 -24.44 36.00 -13.25
C THR A 6 -23.72 34.83 -12.58
N ALA A 7 -24.48 33.78 -12.29
CA ALA A 7 -24.00 32.45 -11.99
C ALA A 7 -23.76 31.69 -13.31
N PHE A 8 -22.64 30.98 -13.42
CA PHE A 8 -22.52 29.76 -14.22
C PHE A 8 -21.14 29.14 -13.95
N TYR A 9 -21.06 28.12 -13.11
CA TYR A 9 -19.99 27.12 -13.21
C TYR A 9 -20.69 25.77 -13.23
N SER A 10 -20.60 25.17 -14.41
CA SER A 10 -21.26 23.94 -14.81
C SER A 10 -20.87 22.77 -13.92
N ASP A 11 -21.88 22.07 -13.43
CA ASP A 11 -21.79 20.67 -13.02
C ASP A 11 -21.31 19.85 -14.22
N ASP A 12 -20.19 19.16 -14.05
CA ASP A 12 -19.79 18.03 -14.90
C ASP A 12 -19.94 16.77 -14.03
N GLU A 13 -21.18 16.29 -13.97
CA GLU A 13 -21.53 14.95 -13.49
C GLU A 13 -21.12 13.95 -14.58
N SER A 14 -19.95 13.33 -14.43
CA SER A 14 -19.66 12.09 -15.14
C SER A 14 -20.09 10.92 -14.25
N ASP A 15 -21.30 10.44 -14.51
CA ASP A 15 -21.90 9.23 -13.96
C ASP A 15 -21.11 8.02 -14.46
N TYR A 16 -20.38 7.35 -13.56
CA TYR A 16 -19.76 6.06 -13.87
C TYR A 16 -20.79 4.98 -13.53
N GLU A 17 -21.55 4.56 -14.54
CA GLU A 17 -22.40 3.39 -14.45
C GLU A 17 -21.56 2.13 -14.24
N ASP A 18 -21.97 1.37 -13.22
CA ASP A 18 -21.41 0.11 -12.75
C ASP A 18 -22.23 -1.02 -13.43
N ASP A 19 -21.65 -1.66 -14.46
CA ASP A 19 -22.19 -2.88 -15.06
C ASP A 19 -21.05 -3.68 -15.71
N ASP A 20 -20.64 -4.77 -15.08
CA ASP A 20 -20.93 -6.07 -15.69
C ASP A 20 -20.63 -7.24 -14.74
N SER A 21 -21.56 -8.17 -14.76
CA SER A 21 -21.65 -9.32 -13.89
C SER A 21 -20.99 -10.57 -14.47
N LEU A 22 -20.45 -11.39 -13.56
CA LEU A 22 -20.24 -12.84 -13.59
C LEU A 22 -20.30 -13.59 -14.94
N VAL A 23 -19.20 -14.27 -15.26
CA VAL A 23 -19.25 -15.58 -15.93
C VAL A 23 -18.41 -16.58 -15.16
N GLU A 24 -19.09 -17.38 -14.34
CA GLU A 24 -18.69 -18.76 -14.08
C GLU A 24 -18.78 -19.54 -15.40
N ASN A 25 -17.80 -20.40 -15.68
CA ASN A 25 -18.08 -21.72 -16.25
C ASN A 25 -16.88 -22.64 -16.11
N GLU A 26 -17.24 -23.87 -15.76
CA GLU A 26 -16.41 -24.97 -15.33
C GLU A 26 -15.70 -25.70 -16.49
N ASP A 27 -14.73 -26.51 -16.06
CA ASP A 27 -14.47 -27.86 -16.56
C ASP A 27 -13.65 -28.06 -17.84
N THR A 28 -12.39 -28.47 -17.67
CA THR A 28 -11.83 -29.52 -18.51
C THR A 28 -10.80 -30.37 -17.74
N ARG A 29 -11.18 -31.64 -17.48
CA ARG A 29 -10.43 -32.89 -17.75
C ARG A 29 -9.06 -33.03 -17.04
N GLY A 30 -8.86 -33.97 -16.13
CA GLY A 30 -9.11 -35.41 -16.29
C GLY A 30 -7.83 -36.12 -16.75
N TYR A 31 -6.91 -36.40 -15.83
CA TYR A 31 -5.89 -37.45 -16.00
C TYR A 31 -5.78 -38.26 -14.72
N ASP A 32 -6.29 -39.48 -14.83
CA ASP A 32 -6.29 -40.53 -13.83
C ASP A 32 -5.35 -41.63 -14.34
N SER A 33 -4.33 -42.03 -13.57
CA SER A 33 -3.80 -43.42 -13.56
C SER A 33 -2.55 -43.62 -12.67
N PRO A 34 -2.32 -44.86 -12.18
CA PRO A 34 -2.01 -45.11 -10.77
C PRO A 34 -0.65 -45.80 -10.53
N GLY A 35 -0.25 -45.87 -9.25
CA GLY A 35 0.85 -46.72 -8.79
C GLY A 35 0.89 -46.81 -7.26
N GLU A 36 0.38 -47.91 -6.72
CA GLU A 36 0.30 -48.24 -5.30
C GLU A 36 1.67 -48.58 -4.68
N GLY A 37 1.81 -48.30 -3.38
CA GLY A 37 2.92 -48.77 -2.54
C GLY A 37 2.84 -48.24 -1.11
N GLN A 38 2.35 -49.07 -0.19
CA GLN A 38 1.99 -48.81 1.21
C GLN A 38 3.14 -48.41 2.17
N GLU A 39 2.78 -47.49 3.08
CA GLU A 39 2.99 -47.47 4.55
C GLU A 39 4.41 -47.70 5.13
N ASN A 40 4.95 -46.64 5.77
CA ASN A 40 5.10 -46.61 7.23
C ASN A 40 5.60 -45.26 7.78
N SER A 41 4.75 -44.69 8.65
CA SER A 41 5.05 -43.96 9.90
C SER A 41 6.46 -43.42 10.13
N ALA A 42 6.60 -42.09 10.06
CA ALA A 42 7.44 -41.33 10.99
C ALA A 42 6.88 -39.90 11.08
N GLY A 43 6.31 -39.58 12.25
CA GLY A 43 5.80 -38.25 12.55
C GLY A 43 6.82 -37.17 12.22
N SER A 44 6.54 -36.44 11.16
CA SER A 44 7.15 -35.15 10.87
C SER A 44 6.01 -34.17 11.01
N ASP A 45 5.97 -33.53 12.17
CA ASP A 45 5.22 -32.29 12.41
C ASP A 45 5.70 -31.30 11.35
N ASP A 46 5.08 -31.37 10.16
CA ASP A 46 5.17 -30.40 9.08
C ASP A 46 4.57 -29.10 9.61
N ARG A 47 5.34 -28.46 10.49
CA ARG A 47 5.37 -27.02 10.60
C ARG A 47 5.78 -26.56 9.21
N GLN A 48 4.77 -26.38 8.35
CA GLN A 48 4.83 -25.43 7.27
C GLN A 48 5.55 -24.21 7.83
N ARG A 49 6.84 -24.08 7.49
CA ARG A 49 7.55 -22.83 7.58
C ARG A 49 6.78 -21.91 6.66
N THR A 50 5.75 -21.28 7.20
CA THR A 50 5.13 -20.12 6.60
C THR A 50 6.28 -19.17 6.29
N ALA A 51 6.30 -18.63 5.07
CA ALA A 51 7.36 -17.79 4.53
C ALA A 51 8.00 -16.94 5.65
N SER A 52 9.28 -17.20 5.93
CA SER A 52 9.95 -16.79 7.17
C SER A 52 9.69 -15.31 7.49
N SER A 53 8.82 -15.06 8.47
CA SER A 53 8.49 -13.71 8.92
C SER A 53 9.76 -12.99 9.38
N THR A 54 9.96 -11.76 8.94
CA THR A 54 11.13 -10.97 9.36
C THR A 54 11.03 -10.63 10.85
N PRO A 55 12.15 -10.44 11.56
CA PRO A 55 12.13 -10.01 12.97
C PRO A 55 11.30 -8.73 13.20
N HIS A 56 11.26 -7.84 12.21
CA HIS A 56 10.50 -6.59 12.24
C HIS A 56 8.98 -6.82 12.18
N GLN A 57 8.53 -7.74 11.33
CA GLN A 57 7.13 -8.14 11.24
C GLN A 57 6.67 -8.79 12.56
N GLU A 58 7.48 -9.70 13.10
CA GLU A 58 7.16 -10.37 14.35
C GLU A 58 7.07 -9.39 15.53
N CYS A 59 7.96 -8.39 15.58
CA CYS A 59 7.92 -7.33 16.58
C CYS A 59 6.61 -6.52 16.47
N THR A 60 6.26 -6.08 15.26
CA THR A 60 5.03 -5.32 15.00
C THR A 60 3.78 -6.13 15.34
N ARG A 61 3.76 -7.41 14.99
CA ARG A 61 2.68 -8.35 15.30
C ARG A 61 2.45 -8.48 16.80
N LYS A 62 3.52 -8.65 17.59
CA LYS A 62 3.45 -8.69 19.06
C LYS A 62 2.89 -7.39 19.64
N LEU A 63 3.37 -6.24 19.17
CA LEU A 63 2.87 -4.94 19.62
C LEU A 63 1.38 -4.77 19.32
N LYS A 64 0.95 -5.15 18.12
CA LYS A 64 -0.46 -5.10 17.70
C LYS A 64 -1.36 -5.98 18.57
N VAL A 65 -0.92 -7.19 18.92
CA VAL A 65 -1.66 -8.08 19.84
C VAL A 65 -1.77 -7.44 21.22
N ASN A 66 -0.68 -6.89 21.75
CA ASN A 66 -0.69 -6.25 23.06
C ASN A 66 -1.61 -5.02 23.09
N LEU A 67 -1.59 -4.18 22.05
CA LEU A 67 -2.46 -3.01 21.92
C LEU A 67 -3.94 -3.38 21.76
N LYS A 68 -4.24 -4.49 21.07
CA LYS A 68 -5.61 -5.01 21.00
C LYS A 68 -6.08 -5.55 22.34
N ALA A 69 -5.21 -6.25 23.07
CA ALA A 69 -5.52 -6.80 24.37
C ALA A 69 -5.75 -5.70 25.43
N SER A 70 -5.05 -4.57 25.33
CA SER A 70 -5.28 -3.43 26.23
C SER A 70 -6.54 -2.63 25.87
N GLY A 71 -7.06 -2.75 24.64
CA GLY A 71 -8.20 -1.96 24.16
C GLY A 71 -7.87 -0.47 23.92
N ASP A 72 -6.60 -0.09 24.05
CA ASP A 72 -6.15 1.31 24.23
C ASP A 72 -5.48 1.92 22.99
N ILE A 73 -5.67 1.31 21.81
CA ILE A 73 -4.95 1.78 20.61
C ILE A 73 -5.33 3.22 20.23
N ALA A 74 -6.58 3.61 20.41
CA ALA A 74 -7.06 4.94 20.07
C ALA A 74 -6.44 6.03 20.97
N GLU A 75 -6.46 5.84 22.30
CA GLU A 75 -5.85 6.78 23.24
C GLU A 75 -4.34 6.86 23.05
N CYS A 76 -3.68 5.72 22.80
CA CYS A 76 -2.26 5.69 22.50
C CYS A 76 -1.92 6.53 21.26
N VAL A 77 -2.72 6.43 20.19
CA VAL A 77 -2.53 7.24 18.97
C VAL A 77 -2.76 8.73 19.26
N VAL A 78 -3.80 9.09 20.03
CA VAL A 78 -4.06 10.49 20.40
C VAL A 78 -2.90 11.07 21.21
N ARG A 79 -2.38 10.34 22.20
CA ARG A 79 -1.21 10.77 22.99
C ARG A 79 0.03 10.97 22.13
N VAL A 80 0.24 10.14 21.11
CA VAL A 80 1.35 10.34 20.16
C VAL A 80 1.14 11.62 19.35
N LEU A 81 -0.09 11.92 18.90
CA LEU A 81 -0.38 13.16 18.18
C LEU A 81 -0.16 14.39 19.06
N GLU A 82 -0.62 14.36 20.31
CA GLU A 82 -0.38 15.44 21.28
C GLU A 82 1.12 15.64 21.57
N PHE A 83 1.88 14.54 21.63
CA PHE A 83 3.34 14.62 21.77
C PHE A 83 4.00 15.26 20.55
N MET A 84 3.54 14.91 19.34
CA MET A 84 4.03 15.54 18.11
C MET A 84 3.73 17.04 18.10
N ASP A 85 2.53 17.44 18.50
CA ASP A 85 2.15 18.85 18.64
C ASP A 85 3.05 19.58 19.66
N SER A 86 3.45 18.91 20.75
CA SER A 86 4.38 19.49 21.74
C SER A 86 5.81 19.68 21.23
N GLU A 87 6.18 18.98 20.15
CA GLU A 87 7.48 19.06 19.47
C GLU A 87 7.41 19.93 18.19
N ASP A 88 6.32 20.70 18.00
CA ASP A 88 6.06 21.53 16.83
C ASP A 88 6.20 20.78 15.48
N ILE A 89 5.86 19.48 15.47
CA ILE A 89 5.89 18.64 14.27
C ILE A 89 4.53 17.96 14.06
N ASN A 90 4.06 17.91 12.82
CA ASN A 90 2.84 17.18 12.48
C ASN A 90 3.13 15.90 11.69
N LEU A 91 2.12 15.04 11.54
CA LEU A 91 2.26 13.75 10.86
C LEU A 91 2.85 13.86 9.45
N PRO A 92 2.41 14.79 8.57
CA PRO A 92 3.04 14.99 7.27
C PRO A 92 4.53 15.30 7.34
N LEU A 93 4.96 16.25 8.20
CA LEU A 93 6.37 16.62 8.34
C LEU A 93 7.21 15.48 8.91
N PHE A 94 6.67 14.73 9.86
CA PHE A 94 7.32 13.56 10.42
C PHE A 94 7.55 12.48 9.36
N LEU A 95 6.53 12.14 8.57
CA LEU A 95 6.64 11.15 7.51
C LEU A 95 7.58 11.63 6.39
N TRP A 96 7.52 12.92 6.02
CA TRP A 96 8.42 13.53 5.05
C TRP A 96 9.88 13.43 5.51
N ALA A 97 10.18 13.78 6.75
CA ALA A 97 11.52 13.69 7.31
C ALA A 97 12.02 12.23 7.40
N LEU A 98 11.15 11.30 7.80
CA LEU A 98 11.49 9.89 7.96
C LEU A 98 11.71 9.18 6.61
N SER A 99 11.07 9.62 5.52
CA SER A 99 11.04 8.94 4.22
C SER A 99 12.27 9.21 3.33
N TRP A 100 13.47 8.84 3.81
CA TRP A 100 14.75 8.98 3.07
C TRP A 100 15.01 10.39 2.53
N ASN A 101 14.53 11.41 3.21
CA ASN A 101 14.66 12.77 2.71
C ASN A 101 16.12 13.22 2.71
N PRO A 102 16.71 13.56 1.54
CA PRO A 102 18.09 13.98 1.44
C PRO A 102 18.36 15.32 2.13
N ALA A 103 17.32 16.12 2.40
CA ALA A 103 17.45 17.38 3.14
C ALA A 103 17.78 17.16 4.64
N ILE A 104 17.63 15.95 5.17
CA ILE A 104 17.91 15.60 6.58
C ILE A 104 18.82 14.37 6.64
N PRO A 105 20.11 14.49 6.27
CA PRO A 105 21.04 13.37 6.19
C PRO A 105 21.28 12.67 7.54
N GLU A 106 21.05 13.36 8.65
CA GLU A 106 21.17 12.81 10.01
C GLU A 106 20.19 11.65 10.23
N LEU A 107 18.98 11.73 9.67
CA LEU A 107 17.99 10.66 9.77
C LEU A 107 18.29 9.48 8.83
N ILE A 108 19.08 9.69 7.77
CA ILE A 108 19.51 8.63 6.87
C ILE A 108 20.44 7.67 7.61
N SER A 109 21.39 8.20 8.36
CA SER A 109 22.38 7.42 9.12
C SER A 109 21.87 6.94 10.50
N ASN A 110 20.87 7.62 11.07
CA ASN A 110 20.31 7.29 12.38
C ASN A 110 19.73 5.85 12.43
N GLY A 111 20.23 5.04 13.36
CA GLY A 111 19.83 3.62 13.50
C GLY A 111 18.35 3.42 13.84
N LYS A 112 17.76 4.31 14.65
CA LYS A 112 16.33 4.25 15.02
C LYS A 112 15.44 4.59 13.83
N ALA A 113 15.80 5.65 13.08
CA ALA A 113 15.10 6.03 11.86
C ALA A 113 15.21 4.95 10.76
N ARG A 114 16.38 4.32 10.62
CA ARG A 114 16.57 3.15 9.74
C ARG A 114 15.68 1.98 10.14
N TYR A 115 15.67 1.62 11.43
CA TYR A 115 14.83 0.55 11.94
C TYR A 115 13.34 0.83 11.69
N ALA A 116 12.87 2.05 12.00
CA ALA A 116 11.48 2.44 11.79
C ALA A 116 11.08 2.34 10.30
N ARG A 117 11.92 2.84 9.39
CA ARG A 117 11.71 2.71 7.93
C ARG A 117 11.64 1.25 7.50
N THR A 118 12.61 0.43 7.90
CA THR A 118 12.63 -1.00 7.53
C THR A 118 11.37 -1.68 8.04
N SER A 119 11.01 -1.47 9.32
CA SER A 119 9.80 -2.03 9.91
C SER A 119 8.55 -1.61 9.15
N LEU A 120 8.45 -0.36 8.71
CA LEU A 120 7.33 0.11 7.88
C LEU A 120 7.31 -0.59 6.51
N MET A 121 8.42 -0.64 5.79
CA MET A 121 8.48 -1.20 4.43
C MET A 121 8.18 -2.70 4.36
N VAL A 122 8.54 -3.45 5.41
CA VAL A 122 8.26 -4.88 5.48
C VAL A 122 6.97 -5.21 6.23
N SER A 123 6.26 -4.20 6.73
CA SER A 123 5.02 -4.41 7.50
C SER A 123 3.88 -4.95 6.64
N GLU A 124 3.02 -5.76 7.23
CA GLU A 124 1.74 -6.18 6.63
C GLU A 124 0.73 -5.01 6.62
N GLU A 125 0.97 -4.00 7.45
CA GLU A 125 0.15 -2.81 7.62
C GLU A 125 0.30 -1.81 6.47
N LEU A 126 1.49 -1.65 5.89
CA LEU A 126 1.73 -0.62 4.87
C LEU A 126 0.77 -0.73 3.67
N PRO A 127 0.54 -1.90 3.04
CA PRO A 127 -0.44 -2.00 1.95
C PRO A 127 -1.86 -1.59 2.38
N MET A 128 -2.27 -1.94 3.60
CA MET A 128 -3.55 -1.54 4.16
C MET A 128 -3.64 -0.03 4.38
N ILE A 129 -2.57 0.59 4.88
CA ILE A 129 -2.47 2.04 5.06
C ILE A 129 -2.63 2.75 3.71
N LEU A 130 -1.88 2.34 2.69
CA LEU A 130 -1.95 2.94 1.35
C LEU A 130 -3.35 2.80 0.75
N ARG A 131 -3.98 1.63 0.89
CA ARG A 131 -5.36 1.40 0.42
C ARG A 131 -6.36 2.33 1.11
N HIS A 132 -6.25 2.50 2.42
CA HIS A 132 -7.13 3.40 3.18
C HIS A 132 -6.87 4.87 2.87
N TRP A 133 -5.62 5.28 2.60
CA TRP A 133 -5.33 6.65 2.18
C TRP A 133 -5.86 6.95 0.78
N TYR A 134 -5.79 5.97 -0.14
CA TYR A 134 -6.38 6.08 -1.47
C TYR A 134 -7.92 6.17 -1.41
N ARG A 135 -8.55 5.27 -0.66
CA ARG A 135 -10.01 5.19 -0.53
C ARG A 135 -10.40 4.92 0.93
N PRO A 136 -10.55 5.99 1.74
CA PRO A 136 -10.95 5.85 3.14
C PRO A 136 -12.31 5.16 3.27
N PRO A 137 -12.52 4.35 4.32
CA PRO A 137 -13.84 3.80 4.64
C PRO A 137 -14.88 4.93 4.73
N ARG A 138 -15.99 4.79 4.02
CA ARG A 138 -17.08 5.77 4.03
C ARG A 138 -18.09 5.40 5.11
N THR A 139 -18.38 6.32 6.01
CA THR A 139 -19.57 6.25 6.87
C THR A 139 -20.76 6.80 6.08
N HIS A 140 -21.84 6.02 5.98
CA HIS A 140 -23.10 6.51 5.42
C HIS A 140 -23.71 7.53 6.38
N GLY A 141 -23.64 8.82 6.03
CA GLY A 141 -24.30 9.88 6.77
C GLY A 141 -23.45 11.15 6.87
N THR A 142 -23.90 12.21 6.19
CA THR A 142 -23.79 13.64 6.55
C THR A 142 -22.46 14.18 7.12
N GLY A 143 -21.33 13.55 6.83
CA GLY A 143 -20.00 14.03 7.21
C GLY A 143 -19.33 14.86 6.10
N VAL A 144 -18.50 15.81 6.51
CA VAL A 144 -17.58 16.55 5.62
C VAL A 144 -16.84 15.55 4.73
N ARG A 145 -16.87 15.76 3.40
CA ARG A 145 -16.19 14.90 2.44
C ARG A 145 -14.70 14.87 2.79
N ILE A 146 -14.22 13.74 3.33
CA ILE A 146 -12.80 13.53 3.60
C ILE A 146 -12.06 13.67 2.27
N LYS A 147 -11.11 14.61 2.18
CA LYS A 147 -10.19 14.68 1.06
C LYS A 147 -9.23 13.50 1.16
N ALA A 148 -9.57 12.43 0.44
CA ALA A 148 -8.70 11.27 0.28
C ALA A 148 -7.50 11.60 -0.62
N GLY A 149 -6.46 10.76 -0.56
CA GLY A 149 -5.28 10.88 -1.42
C GLY A 149 -5.49 10.41 -2.85
N GLY A 150 -6.72 10.13 -3.29
CA GLY A 150 -7.04 9.48 -4.56
C GLY A 150 -6.29 10.05 -5.77
N ALA A 151 -6.38 11.36 -5.98
CA ALA A 151 -5.70 12.04 -7.09
C ALA A 151 -4.18 11.94 -6.99
N VAL A 152 -3.61 12.17 -5.80
CA VAL A 152 -2.16 12.09 -5.55
C VAL A 152 -1.62 10.69 -5.84
N PHE A 153 -2.34 9.65 -5.42
CA PHE A 153 -1.94 8.26 -5.69
C PHE A 153 -2.04 7.89 -7.16
N GLN A 154 -3.05 8.37 -7.87
CA GLN A 154 -3.21 8.11 -9.31
C GLN A 154 -2.10 8.79 -10.11
N GLU A 155 -1.83 10.06 -9.85
CA GLU A 155 -0.74 10.81 -10.47
C GLU A 155 0.60 10.11 -10.24
N PHE A 156 0.91 9.77 -8.99
CA PHE A 156 2.13 9.04 -8.65
C PHE A 156 2.21 7.64 -9.30
N ALA A 157 1.10 6.89 -9.34
CA ALA A 157 1.08 5.58 -10.00
C ALA A 157 1.33 5.69 -11.51
N LEU A 158 0.79 6.72 -12.16
CA LEU A 158 1.04 7.00 -13.57
C LEU A 158 2.49 7.36 -13.84
N GLU A 159 3.13 8.14 -12.97
CA GLU A 159 4.57 8.43 -13.05
C GLU A 159 5.40 7.14 -13.03
N ILE A 160 5.15 6.26 -12.05
CA ILE A 160 5.86 4.97 -11.95
C ILE A 160 5.67 4.12 -13.21
N VAL A 161 4.43 3.99 -13.69
CA VAL A 161 4.13 3.19 -14.89
C VAL A 161 4.81 3.78 -16.12
N ASN A 162 4.78 5.10 -16.28
CA ASN A 162 5.45 5.78 -17.38
C ASN A 162 6.97 5.57 -17.33
N GLU A 163 7.61 5.74 -16.17
CA GLU A 163 9.03 5.46 -15.99
C GLU A 163 9.39 4.03 -16.38
N ARG A 164 8.55 3.07 -15.99
CA ARG A 164 8.75 1.65 -16.33
C ARG A 164 8.66 1.42 -17.83
N VAL A 165 7.60 1.92 -18.48
CA VAL A 165 7.41 1.81 -19.93
C VAL A 165 8.59 2.42 -20.69
N GLN A 166 9.05 3.61 -20.28
CA GLN A 166 10.20 4.27 -20.91
C GLN A 166 11.52 3.50 -20.69
N SER A 167 11.66 2.79 -19.57
CA SER A 167 12.81 1.90 -19.34
C SER A 167 12.77 0.68 -20.25
N ASP A 168 11.60 0.06 -20.39
CA ASP A 168 11.41 -1.15 -21.20
C ASP A 168 11.63 -0.81 -22.69
N MET A 169 11.06 0.29 -23.19
CA MET A 169 11.28 0.78 -24.57
C MET A 169 12.76 1.06 -24.88
N ARG A 170 13.52 1.63 -23.92
CA ARG A 170 14.97 1.88 -24.09
C ARG A 170 15.76 0.58 -24.16
N THR A 171 15.36 -0.41 -23.36
CA THR A 171 16.01 -1.74 -23.32
C THR A 171 15.78 -2.48 -24.64
N GLU A 172 14.54 -2.50 -25.13
CA GLU A 172 14.21 -3.10 -26.43
C GLU A 172 14.95 -2.41 -27.59
N ALA A 173 15.04 -1.07 -27.56
CA ALA A 173 15.80 -0.33 -28.56
C ALA A 173 17.30 -0.66 -28.51
N SER A 174 17.90 -0.80 -27.33
CA SER A 174 19.30 -1.23 -27.21
C SER A 174 19.53 -2.67 -27.68
N ASP A 175 18.58 -3.57 -27.41
CA ASP A 175 18.66 -4.97 -27.82
C ASP A 175 18.45 -5.14 -29.33
N ALA A 176 17.58 -4.34 -29.93
CA ALA A 176 17.39 -4.29 -31.39
C ALA A 176 18.67 -3.80 -32.10
N LEU A 177 19.35 -2.78 -31.55
CA LEU A 177 20.64 -2.30 -32.05
C LEU A 177 21.76 -3.34 -31.87
N ALA A 178 21.80 -4.03 -30.72
CA ALA A 178 22.81 -5.04 -30.42
C ALA A 178 22.63 -6.35 -31.22
N SER A 179 21.40 -6.70 -31.58
CA SER A 179 21.09 -7.90 -32.36
C SER A 179 21.27 -7.75 -33.87
N GLY A 180 21.70 -6.57 -34.35
CA GLY A 180 21.97 -6.33 -35.78
C GLY A 180 20.72 -6.44 -36.66
N ARG A 181 19.53 -6.37 -36.06
CA ARG A 181 18.26 -6.43 -36.78
C ARG A 181 17.94 -5.04 -37.32
N ALA A 182 18.64 -4.66 -38.39
CA ALA A 182 18.21 -3.55 -39.23
C ALA A 182 16.85 -3.93 -39.84
N VAL A 183 15.86 -3.04 -39.68
CA VAL A 183 14.57 -3.10 -40.39
C VAL A 183 14.80 -2.93 -41.89
#